data_AF-A0A267MKF8-F1
#
_entry.id   AF-A0A267MKF8-F1
#
_cell.length_a   1.000
_cell.length_b   1.000
_cell.length_c   1.000
_cell.angle_alpha   90.00
_cell.angle_beta   90.00
_cell.angle_gamma   90.00
#
_symmetry.space_group_name_H-M   'P 1'
#
loop_
_entity.id
_entity.type
_entity.pdbx_description
1 polymer ?
#
loop_
_entity_poly.entity_id
_entity_poly.type
_entity_poly.pdbx_seq_one_letter_code
_entity_poly.pdbx_strand_id
1 'polypeptide(L)'
;MKILNPSRAGSLESNDIFVMVHPSNEGIKIDLQSKVYHQYGKRILEVIKATIEELNITHGHFIVKDSGALDYTIRARVTTAIERSIQGGSHE
;
A
#
# COMPACT_ATOMS: atom_id res chain seq x y z
N MET A 1 14.48 1.99 4.24
CA MET A 1 14.19 0.81 3.40
C MET A 1 13.64 1.24 2.03
N LYS A 2 13.71 0.37 1.01
CA LYS A 2 13.14 0.62 -0.34
C LYS A 2 12.44 -0.62 -0.86
N ILE A 3 11.43 -0.44 -1.69
CA ILE A 3 10.75 -1.55 -2.38
C ILE A 3 11.75 -2.19 -3.35
N LEU A 4 11.99 -3.50 -3.19
CA LEU A 4 12.96 -4.25 -4.01
C LEU A 4 12.27 -5.02 -5.14
N ASN A 5 11.17 -5.70 -4.80
CA ASN A 5 10.43 -6.54 -5.73
C ASN A 5 8.99 -6.02 -5.88
N PRO A 6 8.39 -6.14 -7.08
CA PRO A 6 6.97 -5.86 -7.22
C PRO A 6 6.15 -6.85 -6.38
N SER A 7 5.20 -6.37 -5.59
CA SER A 7 4.35 -7.20 -4.75
C SER A 7 2.93 -6.66 -4.69
N ARG A 8 1.99 -7.51 -4.27
CA ARG A 8 0.58 -7.16 -4.11
C ARG A 8 -0.03 -7.81 -2.89
N ALA A 9 -0.99 -7.13 -2.29
CA ALA A 9 -1.80 -7.63 -1.18
C ALA A 9 -3.25 -7.15 -1.31
N GLY A 10 -4.19 -8.00 -0.87
CA GLY A 10 -5.63 -7.71 -0.90
C GLY A 10 -6.32 -8.08 -2.22
N SER A 11 -7.58 -7.68 -2.34
CA SER A 11 -8.49 -8.01 -3.44
C SER A 11 -9.29 -6.78 -3.86
N LEU A 12 -9.90 -6.83 -5.06
CA LEU A 12 -10.79 -5.78 -5.58
C LEU A 12 -12.26 -5.96 -5.13
N GLU A 13 -12.48 -6.83 -4.14
CA GLU A 13 -13.81 -7.09 -3.60
C GLU A 13 -14.33 -5.93 -2.73
N SER A 14 -15.65 -5.84 -2.59
CA SER A 14 -16.29 -4.82 -1.75
C SER A 14 -15.85 -4.99 -0.30
N ASN A 15 -15.49 -3.89 0.36
CA ASN A 15 -14.92 -3.85 1.72
C ASN A 15 -13.46 -4.36 1.86
N ASP A 16 -12.79 -4.73 0.76
CA ASP A 16 -11.35 -4.99 0.75
C ASP A 16 -10.62 -3.92 -0.07
N ILE A 17 -9.29 -3.95 0.00
CA ILE A 17 -8.41 -2.96 -0.63
C ILE A 17 -7.26 -3.66 -1.29
N PHE A 18 -7.08 -3.36 -2.57
CA PHE A 18 -6.01 -3.89 -3.36
C PHE A 18 -4.82 -2.94 -3.34
N VAL A 19 -3.68 -3.41 -2.82
CA VAL A 19 -2.44 -2.67 -2.74
C VAL A 19 -1.40 -3.36 -3.61
N MET A 20 -0.75 -2.59 -4.47
CA MET A 20 0.34 -3.05 -5.32
C MET A 20 1.53 -2.11 -5.12
N VAL A 21 2.71 -2.69 -4.94
CA VAL A 21 3.95 -1.95 -4.74
C VAL A 21 4.94 -2.32 -5.81
N HIS A 22 5.66 -1.32 -6.32
CA HIS A 22 6.71 -1.47 -7.30
C HIS A 22 7.98 -0.74 -6.85
N PRO A 23 9.18 -1.24 -7.21
CA PRO A 23 10.41 -0.49 -7.03
C PRO A 23 10.34 0.82 -7.83
N SER A 24 10.84 1.91 -7.23
CA SER A 24 10.92 3.22 -7.87
C SER A 24 12.23 3.91 -7.52
N ASN A 25 12.72 4.74 -8.44
CA ASN A 25 13.97 5.51 -8.31
C ASN A 25 13.72 6.97 -7.93
N GLU A 26 12.49 7.46 -8.02
CA GLU A 26 12.12 8.88 -7.82
C GLU A 26 11.58 9.19 -6.40
N GLY A 27 11.57 8.21 -5.51
CA GLY A 27 11.08 8.34 -4.13
C GLY A 27 9.76 7.60 -3.90
N ILE A 28 8.92 8.12 -2.99
CA ILE A 28 7.60 7.57 -2.68
C ILE A 28 6.56 8.16 -3.63
N LYS A 29 5.92 7.32 -4.43
CA LYS A 29 4.79 7.69 -5.29
C LYS A 29 3.55 6.89 -4.87
N ILE A 30 2.43 7.56 -4.62
CA ILE A 30 1.18 6.92 -4.19
C ILE A 30 0.07 7.27 -5.18
N ASP A 31 -0.51 6.26 -5.81
CA ASP A 31 -1.62 6.36 -6.74
C ASP A 31 -2.86 5.74 -6.08
N LEU A 32 -3.74 6.58 -5.53
CA LEU A 32 -4.93 6.16 -4.79
C LEU A 32 -6.17 6.29 -5.67
N GLN A 33 -6.83 5.17 -5.94
CA GLN A 33 -8.13 5.09 -6.58
C GLN A 33 -9.15 4.56 -5.57
N SER A 34 -10.16 5.34 -5.21
CA SER A 34 -11.20 4.91 -4.27
C SER A 34 -12.59 5.29 -4.77
N LYS A 35 -13.56 4.39 -4.62
CA LYS A 35 -14.98 4.71 -4.85
C LYS A 35 -15.53 5.73 -3.86
N VAL A 36 -14.95 5.79 -2.67
CA VAL A 36 -15.35 6.71 -1.59
C VAL A 36 -14.32 7.81 -1.36
N TYR A 37 -13.47 8.09 -2.37
CA TYR A 37 -12.38 9.07 -2.29
C TYR A 37 -12.85 10.44 -1.79
N HIS A 38 -14.04 10.88 -2.22
CA HIS A 38 -14.57 12.19 -1.83
C HIS A 38 -14.86 12.31 -0.33
N GLN A 39 -15.18 11.20 0.35
CA GLN A 39 -15.49 11.17 1.78
C GLN A 39 -14.27 10.75 2.63
N TYR A 40 -13.52 9.74 2.18
CA TYR A 40 -12.47 9.11 2.98
C TYR A 40 -11.08 9.13 2.33
N GLY A 41 -10.92 9.69 1.12
CA GLY A 41 -9.66 9.64 0.37
C GLY A 41 -8.48 10.25 1.13
N LYS A 42 -8.68 11.37 1.83
CA LYS A 42 -7.65 11.97 2.69
C LYS A 42 -7.21 11.03 3.80
N ARG A 43 -8.17 10.43 4.51
CA ARG A 43 -7.91 9.52 5.63
C ARG A 43 -7.17 8.27 5.17
N ILE A 44 -7.61 7.66 4.07
CA ILE A 44 -6.97 6.50 3.46
C ILE A 44 -5.51 6.83 3.13
N LEU A 45 -5.26 7.99 2.49
CA LEU A 45 -3.92 8.43 2.14
C LEU A 45 -3.04 8.67 3.38
N GLU A 46 -3.59 9.25 4.44
CA GLU A 46 -2.88 9.42 5.72
C GLU A 46 -2.49 8.08 6.33
N VAL A 47 -3.40 7.10 6.37
CA VAL A 47 -3.10 5.75 6.88
C VAL A 47 -2.00 5.08 6.07
N ILE A 48 -2.06 5.18 4.74
CA ILE A 48 -1.02 4.62 3.86
C ILE A 48 0.32 5.29 4.12
N LYS A 49 0.37 6.63 4.18
CA LYS A 49 1.60 7.38 4.45
C LYS A 49 2.20 7.05 5.81
N ALA A 50 1.38 7.06 6.86
CA ALA A 50 1.80 6.68 8.20
C ALA A 50 2.42 5.28 8.21
N THR A 51 1.79 4.31 7.53
CA THR A 51 2.32 2.94 7.43
C THR A 51 3.67 2.89 6.71
N ILE A 52 3.83 3.63 5.61
CA ILE A 52 5.09 3.74 4.85
C ILE A 52 6.20 4.36 5.72
N GLU A 53 5.87 5.41 6.47
CA GLU A 53 6.79 6.09 7.39
C GLU A 53 7.19 5.21 8.57
N GLU A 54 6.24 4.49 9.18
CA GLU A 54 6.50 3.51 10.24
C GLU A 54 7.49 2.44 9.78
N LEU A 55 7.32 1.94 8.54
CA LEU A 55 8.21 0.96 7.92
C LEU A 55 9.50 1.58 7.34
N ASN A 56 9.71 2.89 7.54
CA ASN A 56 10.88 3.64 7.09
C ASN A 56 11.16 3.45 5.58
N ILE A 57 10.12 3.35 4.77
CA ILE A 57 10.25 3.20 3.31
C ILE A 57 10.52 4.56 2.69
N THR A 58 11.55 4.64 1.85
CA THR A 58 12.04 5.88 1.24
C THR A 58 11.78 5.93 -0.26
N HIS A 59 11.66 4.77 -0.91
CA HIS A 59 11.51 4.64 -2.36
C HIS A 59 10.55 3.50 -2.68
N GLY A 60 9.54 3.78 -3.51
CA GLY A 60 8.51 2.83 -3.91
C GLY A 60 7.34 3.50 -4.60
N HIS A 61 6.75 2.80 -5.55
CA HIS A 61 5.52 3.21 -6.21
C HIS A 61 4.37 2.33 -5.70
N PHE A 62 3.40 2.95 -5.04
CA PHE A 62 2.27 2.33 -4.37
C PHE A 62 1.01 2.63 -5.18
N ILE A 63 0.39 1.61 -5.75
CA ILE A 63 -0.91 1.70 -6.41
C ILE A 63 -1.95 1.07 -5.48
N VAL A 64 -2.94 1.86 -5.09
CA VAL A 64 -3.92 1.48 -4.08
C VAL A 64 -5.33 1.65 -4.65
N LYS A 65 -6.10 0.57 -4.67
CA LYS A 65 -7.49 0.54 -5.12
C LYS A 65 -8.40 0.17 -3.97
N ASP A 66 -9.13 1.14 -3.48
CA ASP A 66 -10.05 1.01 -2.34
C ASP A 66 -11.52 0.94 -2.79
N SER A 67 -12.22 -0.05 -2.25
CA SER A 67 -13.66 -0.25 -2.43
C SER A 67 -14.42 -0.11 -1.11
N GLY A 68 -13.99 0.80 -0.22
CA GLY A 68 -14.61 1.05 1.08
C GLY A 68 -14.05 0.17 2.21
N ALA A 69 -12.74 -0.09 2.21
CA ALA A 69 -12.08 -0.82 3.28
C ALA A 69 -11.93 0.04 4.55
N LEU A 70 -11.91 -0.62 5.71
CA LEU A 70 -11.69 0.03 7.00
C LEU A 70 -10.21 0.35 7.22
N ASP A 71 -9.89 1.38 8.02
CA ASP A 71 -8.50 1.83 8.27
C ASP A 71 -7.56 0.69 8.70
N TYR A 72 -8.03 -0.23 9.55
CA TYR A 72 -7.22 -1.36 10.00
C TYR A 72 -6.92 -2.35 8.86
N THR A 73 -7.87 -2.56 7.94
CA THR A 73 -7.69 -3.41 6.75
C THR A 73 -6.67 -2.78 5.81
N ILE A 74 -6.78 -1.48 5.59
CA ILE A 74 -5.85 -0.70 4.76
C ILE A 74 -4.44 -0.86 5.29
N ARG A 75 -4.22 -0.57 6.58
CA ARG A 75 -2.90 -0.67 7.21
C ARG A 75 -2.34 -2.08 7.14
N ALA A 76 -3.14 -3.09 7.43
CA ALA A 76 -2.71 -4.49 7.35
C ALA A 76 -2.27 -4.88 5.92
N ARG A 77 -3.08 -4.55 4.90
CA ARG A 77 -2.77 -4.87 3.50
C ARG A 77 -1.55 -4.12 2.99
N VAL A 78 -1.42 -2.83 3.30
CA VAL A 78 -0.25 -2.03 2.92
C VAL A 78 1.01 -2.58 3.55
N THR A 79 0.97 -2.90 4.85
CA THR A 79 2.10 -3.51 5.57
C THR A 79 2.50 -4.82 4.91
N THR A 80 1.55 -5.73 4.67
CA THR A 80 1.83 -7.01 4.02
C THR A 80 2.42 -6.85 2.61
N ALA A 81 1.93 -5.89 1.81
CA ALA A 81 2.48 -5.63 0.48
C ALA A 81 3.94 -5.17 0.55
N ILE A 82 4.23 -4.25 1.47
CA ILE A 82 5.59 -3.74 1.72
C ILE A 82 6.49 -4.87 2.21
N GLU A 83 6.10 -5.60 3.25
CA GLU A 83 6.87 -6.70 3.81
C GLU A 83 7.21 -7.74 2.74
N ARG A 84 6.22 -8.18 1.93
CA ARG A 84 6.48 -9.11 0.82
C ARG A 84 7.44 -8.55 -0.23
N SER A 85 7.39 -7.24 -0.48
CA SER A 85 8.26 -6.62 -1.47
C SER A 85 9.72 -6.50 -1.04
N ILE A 86 9.97 -6.43 0.27
CA ILE A 86 11.32 -6.44 0.86
C ILE A 86 11.78 -7.86 1.21
N GLN A 87 10.86 -8.75 1.57
CA GLN A 87 11.11 -10.14 1.98
C GLN A 87 11.10 -11.14 0.81
N GLY A 88 10.78 -10.68 -0.41
CA GLY A 88 10.82 -11.48 -1.64
C GLY A 88 12.19 -12.08 -2.03
N GLY A 89 13.14 -12.13 -1.10
CA GLY A 89 14.38 -12.89 -1.19
C GLY A 89 14.74 -13.59 0.12
N SER A 90 13.81 -14.31 0.78
CA SER A 90 14.02 -15.54 1.58
C SER A 90 12.82 -15.83 2.50
N HIS A 91 11.96 -16.78 2.11
CA HIS A 91 11.75 -18.08 2.77
C HIS A 91 10.45 -18.73 2.25
N GLU A 92 10.65 -19.96 1.76
CA GLU A 92 9.75 -21.13 1.62
C GLU A 92 8.22 -20.98 1.75
#